data_AF-A0A8J9W7B6-F1
#
_entry.id   AF-A0A8J9W7B6-F1
#
_cell.length_a   1.000
_cell.length_b   1.000
_cell.length_c   1.000
_cell.angle_alpha   90.00
_cell.angle_beta   90.00
_cell.angle_gamma   90.00
#
_symmetry.space_group_name_H-M   'P 1'
#
loop_
_entity.id
_entity.type
_entity.pdbx_description
1 polymer ?
#
loop_
_entity_poly.entity_id
_entity_poly.type
_entity_poly.pdbx_seq_one_letter_code
_entity_poly.pdbx_strand_id
1 'polypeptide(L)'
;MAEIIRKAIKAYNIVFYDWTDPRTNSWFLVAKPYEGLILLGLYLFFVLKLGPKWMKNRAPFNVNKLMIAYNILQVFLCAYIFVEATKAWGQYKLFCEPIDYSESKDALNAVNITYLYYISKLLDLIDTIFFVLRKKFSQISFLHVYHHTGMVMLIWGGITYLPGGHGTSVGLINSFVHVVMYSYYLLTIVFPQVKYSLRWKKYVTQIQIIQFFLCVVHIGSLVFIPDCAYPRWVVTVFLPQNLFMLVLFVDFYIKTYIKKPKENILVISTKTNGTKENIECYSNNEKTGDLQFHVDRIDDSKLLLRKVNQSEKYCKV
;
A
#
# COMPACT_ATOMS: atom_id res chain seq x y z
N MET A 1 30.94 -28.16 -16.60
CA MET A 1 29.50 -28.15 -16.25
C MET A 1 29.25 -28.71 -14.85
N ALA A 2 29.73 -29.92 -14.52
CA ALA A 2 29.55 -30.53 -13.19
C ALA A 2 30.08 -29.68 -12.01
N GLU A 3 31.24 -29.04 -12.16
CA GLU A 3 31.82 -28.19 -11.11
C GLU A 3 31.00 -26.91 -10.85
N ILE A 4 30.41 -26.34 -11.91
CA ILE A 4 29.51 -25.18 -11.79
C ILE A 4 28.23 -25.60 -11.06
N ILE A 5 27.67 -26.76 -11.40
CA ILE A 5 26.49 -27.31 -10.74
C ILE A 5 26.78 -27.58 -9.26
N ARG A 6 27.91 -28.19 -8.93
CA ARG A 6 28.31 -28.45 -7.54
C ARG A 6 28.47 -27.14 -6.74
N LYS A 7 29.11 -26.12 -7.32
CA LYS A 7 29.22 -24.79 -6.69
C LYS A 7 27.85 -24.14 -6.50
N ALA A 8 26.95 -24.26 -7.47
CA ALA A 8 25.59 -23.74 -7.37
C ALA A 8 24.78 -24.44 -6.27
N ILE A 9 24.84 -25.78 -6.18
CA ILE A 9 24.19 -26.55 -5.11
C ILE A 9 24.75 -26.17 -3.75
N LYS A 10 26.08 -26.03 -3.63
CA LYS A 10 26.71 -25.61 -2.38
C LYS A 10 26.26 -24.20 -1.96
N ALA A 11 26.24 -23.25 -2.90
CA ALA A 11 25.75 -21.90 -2.63
C ALA A 11 24.27 -21.89 -2.23
N TYR A 12 23.44 -22.70 -2.89
CA TYR A 12 22.03 -22.87 -2.54
C TYR A 12 21.87 -23.40 -1.12
N ASN A 13 22.63 -24.44 -0.74
CA ASN A 13 22.55 -25.01 0.60
C ASN A 13 22.98 -24.00 1.68
N ILE A 14 24.05 -23.25 1.43
CA ILE A 14 24.53 -22.22 2.36
C ILE A 14 23.45 -21.15 2.58
N VAL A 15 22.90 -20.62 1.48
CA VAL A 15 21.95 -19.49 1.56
C VAL A 15 20.60 -19.91 2.12
N PHE A 16 20.11 -21.11 1.83
CA PHE A 16 18.74 -21.51 2.18
C PHE A 16 18.64 -22.52 3.33
N TYR A 17 19.76 -23.01 3.87
CA TYR A 17 19.76 -23.92 5.02
C TYR A 17 20.80 -23.56 6.08
N ASP A 18 22.01 -23.13 5.71
CA ASP A 18 23.06 -22.86 6.70
C ASP A 18 22.93 -21.48 7.35
N TRP A 19 22.49 -20.47 6.58
CA TRP A 19 22.34 -19.08 7.06
C TRP A 19 20.99 -18.76 7.68
N THR A 20 20.03 -19.68 7.60
CA THR A 20 18.66 -19.49 8.09
C THR A 20 18.60 -19.61 9.61
N ASP A 21 17.73 -18.83 10.25
CA ASP A 21 17.46 -18.96 11.67
C ASP A 21 16.73 -20.30 11.96
N PRO A 22 17.33 -21.21 12.74
CA PRO A 22 16.76 -22.53 12.99
C PRO A 22 15.38 -22.48 13.66
N ARG A 23 15.05 -21.39 14.37
CA ARG A 23 13.77 -21.21 15.06
C ARG A 23 12.58 -21.08 14.11
N THR A 24 12.82 -20.73 12.84
CA THR A 24 11.76 -20.47 11.84
C THR A 24 11.70 -21.52 10.72
N ASN A 25 12.62 -22.49 10.71
CA ASN A 25 12.79 -23.47 9.63
C ASN A 25 11.60 -24.43 9.41
N SER A 26 10.67 -24.53 10.36
CA SER A 26 9.46 -25.34 10.22
C SER A 26 8.21 -24.53 9.92
N TRP A 27 8.32 -23.20 9.80
CA TRP A 27 7.17 -22.33 9.73
C TRP A 27 6.60 -22.25 8.31
N PHE A 28 5.28 -22.14 8.25
CA PHE A 28 4.52 -22.13 6.99
C PHE A 28 4.98 -20.97 6.09
N LEU A 29 5.30 -21.28 4.83
CA LEU A 29 5.80 -20.34 3.81
C LEU A 29 7.14 -19.65 4.14
N VAL A 30 7.82 -20.08 5.21
CA VAL A 30 9.17 -19.61 5.57
C VAL A 30 10.18 -20.71 5.30
N ALA A 31 9.84 -21.95 5.69
CA ALA A 31 10.72 -23.13 5.64
C ALA A 31 11.46 -23.33 4.32
N LYS A 32 10.82 -23.01 3.19
CA LYS A 32 11.39 -23.24 1.86
C LYS A 32 11.20 -22.03 0.94
N PRO A 33 12.26 -21.54 0.29
CA PRO A 33 12.21 -20.32 -0.52
C PRO A 33 11.27 -20.43 -1.72
N TYR A 34 11.15 -21.62 -2.30
CA TYR A 34 10.30 -21.83 -3.46
C TYR A 34 8.80 -21.68 -3.15
N GLU A 35 8.39 -21.85 -1.89
CA GLU A 35 6.98 -21.73 -1.49
C GLU A 35 6.48 -20.29 -1.67
N GLY A 36 7.25 -19.32 -1.16
CA GLY A 36 6.97 -17.90 -1.35
C GLY A 36 7.05 -17.48 -2.82
N LEU A 37 8.03 -17.99 -3.57
CA LEU A 37 8.19 -17.67 -5.00
C LEU A 37 7.02 -18.20 -5.85
N ILE A 38 6.57 -19.43 -5.60
CA ILE A 38 5.41 -20.01 -6.30
C ILE A 38 4.16 -19.19 -5.96
N LEU A 39 3.95 -18.85 -4.69
CA LEU A 39 2.82 -18.04 -4.26
C LEU A 39 2.80 -16.68 -4.96
N LEU A 40 3.93 -15.96 -4.98
CA LEU A 40 4.04 -14.67 -5.66
C LEU A 40 3.88 -14.80 -7.18
N GLY A 41 4.43 -15.86 -7.78
CA GLY A 41 4.27 -16.14 -9.21
C GLY A 41 2.80 -16.36 -9.60
N LEU A 42 2.07 -17.16 -8.81
CA LEU A 42 0.63 -17.38 -8.99
C LEU A 42 -0.17 -16.10 -8.77
N TYR A 43 0.16 -15.34 -7.73
CA TYR A 43 -0.44 -14.05 -7.45
C TYR A 43 -0.28 -13.08 -8.62
N LEU A 44 0.94 -12.87 -9.12
CA LEU A 44 1.22 -11.97 -10.24
C LEU A 44 0.53 -12.43 -11.52
N PHE A 45 0.57 -13.73 -11.80
CA PHE A 45 -0.13 -14.31 -12.94
C PHE A 45 -1.64 -14.06 -12.85
N PHE A 46 -2.23 -14.22 -11.66
CA PHE A 46 -3.64 -13.96 -11.44
C PHE A 46 -3.99 -12.48 -11.61
N VAL A 47 -3.32 -11.57 -10.90
CA VAL A 47 -3.72 -10.15 -10.87
C VAL A 47 -3.43 -9.41 -12.18
N LEU A 48 -2.38 -9.80 -12.92
CA LEU A 48 -1.97 -9.11 -14.15
C LEU A 48 -2.55 -9.73 -15.41
N LYS A 49 -2.83 -11.04 -15.44
CA LYS A 49 -3.25 -11.74 -16.66
C LYS A 49 -4.59 -12.46 -16.51
N LEU A 50 -4.64 -13.49 -15.67
CA LEU A 50 -5.79 -14.41 -15.62
C LEU A 50 -7.05 -13.72 -15.10
N GLY A 51 -6.96 -13.01 -13.98
CA GLY A 51 -8.06 -12.31 -13.32
C GLY A 51 -8.72 -11.25 -14.21
N PRO A 52 -7.96 -10.28 -14.78
CA PRO A 52 -8.51 -9.30 -15.72
C PRO A 52 -9.17 -9.95 -16.95
N LYS A 53 -8.56 -11.00 -17.53
CA LYS A 53 -9.12 -11.75 -18.66
C LYS A 53 -10.44 -12.44 -18.28
N TRP A 54 -10.47 -13.08 -17.13
CA TRP A 54 -11.67 -13.77 -16.61
C TRP A 54 -12.81 -12.81 -16.28
N MET A 55 -12.48 -11.62 -15.78
CA MET A 55 -13.45 -10.58 -15.45
C MET A 55 -13.96 -9.81 -16.67
N LYS A 56 -13.30 -9.85 -17.83
CA LYS A 56 -13.64 -9.05 -19.03
C LYS A 56 -15.15 -9.06 -19.33
N ASN A 57 -15.74 -10.25 -19.40
CA ASN A 57 -17.14 -10.46 -19.78
C ASN A 57 -18.10 -10.66 -18.59
N ARG A 58 -17.69 -10.28 -17.37
CA ARG A 58 -18.50 -10.46 -16.14
C ARG A 58 -18.86 -9.11 -15.51
N ALA A 59 -19.98 -9.04 -14.80
CA ALA A 59 -20.26 -7.89 -13.94
C ALA A 59 -19.27 -7.86 -12.74
N PRO A 60 -18.96 -6.68 -12.17
CA PRO A 60 -18.14 -6.60 -10.96
C PRO A 60 -18.86 -7.28 -9.79
N PHE A 61 -18.14 -8.09 -9.01
CA PHE A 61 -18.72 -8.80 -7.87
C PHE A 61 -18.99 -7.85 -6.70
N ASN A 62 -20.12 -8.06 -6.02
CA ASN A 62 -20.43 -7.37 -4.76
C ASN A 62 -19.77 -8.10 -3.58
N VAL A 63 -18.49 -7.82 -3.35
CA VAL A 63 -17.70 -8.39 -2.25
C VAL A 63 -17.66 -7.51 -1.00
N ASN A 64 -18.58 -6.54 -0.85
CA ASN A 64 -18.51 -5.55 0.23
C ASN A 64 -18.51 -6.16 1.63
N LYS A 65 -19.37 -7.16 1.91
CA LYS A 65 -19.41 -7.84 3.21
C LYS A 65 -18.08 -8.54 3.54
N LEU A 66 -17.51 -9.21 2.54
CA LEU A 66 -16.21 -9.88 2.68
C LEU A 66 -15.09 -8.86 2.89
N MET A 67 -15.10 -7.74 2.18
CA MET A 67 -14.15 -6.65 2.40
C MET A 67 -14.29 -6.03 3.79
N ILE A 68 -15.51 -5.86 4.32
CA ILE A 68 -15.71 -5.37 5.69
C ILE A 68 -15.03 -6.31 6.69
N ALA A 69 -15.34 -7.61 6.62
CA ALA A 69 -14.74 -8.62 7.49
C ALA A 69 -13.20 -8.65 7.37
N TYR A 70 -12.69 -8.60 6.14
CA TYR A 70 -11.26 -8.54 5.86
C TYR A 70 -10.59 -7.29 6.44
N ASN A 71 -11.14 -6.09 6.23
CA ASN A 71 -10.55 -4.86 6.77
C ASN A 71 -10.60 -4.85 8.30
N ILE A 72 -11.66 -5.38 8.93
CA ILE A 72 -11.73 -5.53 10.38
C ILE A 72 -10.61 -6.47 10.88
N LEU A 73 -10.45 -7.63 10.24
CA LEU A 73 -9.37 -8.57 10.57
C LEU A 73 -7.99 -7.91 10.44
N GLN A 74 -7.75 -7.18 9.35
CA GLN A 74 -6.50 -6.47 9.12
C GLN A 74 -6.23 -5.39 10.17
N VAL A 75 -7.25 -4.63 10.57
CA VAL A 75 -7.11 -3.63 11.64
C VAL A 75 -6.70 -4.30 12.95
N PHE A 76 -7.37 -5.39 13.36
CA PHE A 76 -7.04 -6.10 14.58
C PHE A 76 -5.65 -6.75 14.53
N LEU A 77 -5.29 -7.38 13.42
CA LEU A 77 -3.98 -7.98 13.22
C LEU A 77 -2.86 -6.95 13.31
N CYS A 78 -2.99 -5.83 12.59
CA CYS A 78 -2.00 -4.75 12.61
C CYS A 78 -1.93 -4.07 13.97
N ALA A 79 -3.05 -3.91 14.67
CA ALA A 79 -3.08 -3.34 16.02
C ALA A 79 -2.37 -4.27 17.03
N TYR A 80 -2.61 -5.59 16.95
CA TYR A 80 -1.93 -6.57 17.78
C TYR A 80 -0.41 -6.54 17.55
N ILE A 81 0.03 -6.58 16.29
CA ILE A 81 1.45 -6.50 15.93
C ILE A 81 2.05 -5.19 16.45
N PHE A 82 1.35 -4.06 16.29
CA PHE A 82 1.81 -2.76 16.78
C PHE A 82 1.99 -2.74 18.29
N VAL A 83 1.02 -3.25 19.06
CA VAL A 83 1.09 -3.29 20.53
C VAL A 83 2.24 -4.18 21.00
N GLU A 84 2.37 -5.39 20.46
CA GLU A 84 3.43 -6.31 20.85
C GLU A 84 4.82 -5.81 20.42
N ALA A 85 4.94 -5.26 19.22
CA ALA A 85 6.19 -4.62 18.78
C ALA A 85 6.53 -3.41 19.64
N THR A 86 5.55 -2.61 20.09
CA THR A 86 5.80 -1.47 20.98
C THR A 86 6.37 -1.92 22.32
N LYS A 87 5.88 -3.04 22.88
CA LYS A 87 6.43 -3.62 24.10
C LYS A 87 7.88 -4.06 23.93
N ALA A 88 8.20 -4.73 22.83
CA ALA A 88 9.57 -5.13 22.50
C ALA A 88 10.49 -3.90 22.33
N TRP A 89 10.04 -2.90 21.56
CA TRP A 89 10.79 -1.65 21.33
C TRP A 89 10.92 -0.76 22.58
N GLY A 90 10.13 -1.00 23.63
CA GLY A 90 10.32 -0.37 24.94
C GLY A 90 11.55 -0.87 25.69
N GLN A 91 12.08 -2.05 25.33
CA GLN A 91 13.31 -2.62 25.91
C GLN A 91 14.51 -2.49 24.96
N TYR A 92 14.26 -2.32 23.66
CA TYR A 92 15.31 -2.20 22.65
C TYR A 92 16.00 -0.83 22.69
N LYS A 93 17.25 -0.83 22.25
CA LYS A 93 17.98 0.41 21.96
C LYS A 93 17.36 1.06 20.73
N LEU A 94 17.04 2.34 20.84
CA LEU A 94 16.44 3.10 19.74
C LEU A 94 17.33 3.11 18.49
N PHE A 95 18.66 3.07 18.69
CA PHE A 95 19.65 2.99 17.62
C PHE A 95 20.54 1.78 17.83
N CYS A 96 20.81 1.04 16.76
CA CYS A 96 21.64 -0.15 16.77
C CYS A 96 21.15 -1.21 17.76
N GLU A 97 19.96 -1.76 17.50
CA GLU A 97 19.51 -2.95 18.21
C GLU A 97 20.02 -4.23 17.52
N PRO A 98 20.84 -5.06 18.19
CA PRO A 98 21.30 -6.33 17.64
C PRO A 98 20.14 -7.34 17.53
N ILE A 99 20.41 -8.48 16.89
CA ILE A 99 19.45 -9.58 16.83
C ILE A 99 19.77 -10.53 17.98
N ASP A 100 18.77 -10.86 18.79
CA ASP A 100 18.88 -11.88 19.81
C ASP A 100 18.48 -13.26 19.24
N TYR A 101 19.50 -14.12 19.06
CA TYR A 101 19.33 -15.50 18.58
C TYR A 101 19.08 -16.51 19.71
N SER A 102 18.98 -16.06 20.97
CA SER A 102 18.66 -16.94 22.09
C SER A 102 17.23 -17.48 22.03
N GLU A 103 16.94 -18.50 22.84
CA GLU A 103 15.59 -19.02 23.07
C GLU A 103 14.93 -18.33 24.28
N SER A 104 15.35 -17.12 24.62
CA SER A 104 14.69 -16.33 25.66
C SER A 104 13.23 -16.03 25.26
N LYS A 105 12.38 -15.84 26.27
CA LYS A 105 10.96 -15.53 26.03
C LYS A 105 10.78 -14.28 25.17
N ASP A 106 11.63 -13.27 25.38
CA ASP A 106 11.56 -12.00 24.66
C ASP A 106 12.06 -12.15 23.20
N ALA A 107 13.14 -12.90 22.99
CA ALA A 107 13.63 -13.21 21.65
C ALA A 107 12.60 -14.00 20.84
N LEU A 108 12.05 -15.08 21.42
CA LEU A 108 11.00 -15.88 20.77
C LEU A 108 9.74 -15.05 20.49
N ASN A 109 9.37 -14.12 21.38
CA ASN A 109 8.27 -13.21 21.12
C ASN A 109 8.55 -12.30 19.90
N ALA A 110 9.76 -11.73 19.80
CA ALA A 110 10.15 -10.91 18.66
C ALA A 110 10.12 -11.69 17.33
N VAL A 111 10.57 -12.95 17.32
CA VAL A 111 10.50 -13.85 16.16
C VAL A 111 9.03 -14.11 15.77
N ASN A 112 8.17 -14.43 16.75
CA ASN A 112 6.74 -14.67 16.53
C ASN A 112 6.02 -13.43 15.97
N ILE A 113 6.29 -12.25 16.50
CA ILE A 113 5.72 -10.98 16.01
C ILE A 113 6.18 -10.71 14.57
N THR A 114 7.46 -10.95 14.27
CA THR A 114 8.01 -10.81 12.92
C THR A 114 7.32 -11.75 11.94
N TYR A 115 6.99 -12.97 12.37
CA TYR A 115 6.25 -13.92 11.55
C TYR A 115 4.78 -13.54 11.37
N LEU A 116 4.11 -13.07 12.42
CA LEU A 116 2.77 -12.49 12.28
C LEU A 116 2.76 -11.31 11.31
N TYR A 117 3.81 -10.49 11.33
CA TYR A 117 3.99 -9.41 10.37
C TYR A 117 4.19 -9.96 8.94
N TYR A 118 4.97 -11.03 8.75
CA TYR A 118 5.08 -11.72 7.46
C TYR A 118 3.72 -12.21 6.95
N ILE A 119 2.95 -12.90 7.80
CA ILE A 119 1.59 -13.36 7.47
C ILE A 119 0.68 -12.17 7.10
N SER A 120 0.78 -11.04 7.80
CA SER A 120 0.00 -9.84 7.44
C SER A 120 0.32 -9.36 6.02
N LYS A 121 1.60 -9.39 5.59
CA LYS A 121 1.97 -9.02 4.21
C LYS A 121 1.43 -9.99 3.16
N LEU A 122 1.31 -11.28 3.50
CA LEU A 122 0.65 -12.25 2.62
C LEU A 122 -0.86 -11.97 2.50
N LEU A 123 -1.51 -11.59 3.60
CA LEU A 123 -2.92 -11.18 3.59
C LEU A 123 -3.14 -9.90 2.79
N ASP A 124 -2.20 -8.96 2.83
CA ASP A 124 -2.24 -7.72 2.04
C ASP A 124 -2.33 -8.00 0.51
N LEU A 125 -1.90 -9.17 0.02
CA LEU A 125 -2.06 -9.56 -1.39
C LEU A 125 -3.54 -9.68 -1.81
N ILE A 126 -4.43 -9.97 -0.85
CA ILE A 126 -5.88 -10.10 -1.08
C ILE A 126 -6.50 -8.75 -1.50
N ASP A 127 -5.90 -7.61 -1.13
CA ASP A 127 -6.35 -6.28 -1.58
C ASP A 127 -6.43 -6.19 -3.10
N THR A 128 -5.40 -6.68 -3.78
CA THR A 128 -5.35 -6.68 -5.25
C THR A 128 -6.36 -7.65 -5.85
N ILE A 129 -6.63 -8.77 -5.18
CA ILE A 129 -7.68 -9.71 -5.59
C ILE A 129 -9.04 -9.00 -5.53
N PHE A 130 -9.34 -8.25 -4.48
CA PHE A 130 -10.56 -7.45 -4.42
C PHE A 130 -10.65 -6.40 -5.53
N PHE A 131 -9.54 -5.76 -5.92
CA PHE A 131 -9.52 -4.83 -7.05
C PHE A 131 -9.89 -5.51 -8.36
N VAL A 132 -9.35 -6.71 -8.62
CA VAL A 132 -9.69 -7.51 -9.81
C VAL A 132 -11.18 -7.86 -9.81
N LEU A 133 -11.69 -8.43 -8.70
CA LEU A 133 -13.09 -8.88 -8.60
C LEU A 133 -14.10 -7.73 -8.74
N ARG A 134 -13.72 -6.51 -8.35
CA ARG A 134 -14.56 -5.30 -8.45
C ARG A 134 -14.34 -4.52 -9.76
N LYS A 135 -13.51 -5.01 -10.68
CA LYS A 135 -13.09 -4.30 -11.90
C LYS A 135 -12.52 -2.91 -11.62
N LYS A 136 -11.76 -2.76 -10.54
CA LYS A 136 -11.07 -1.51 -10.18
C LYS A 136 -9.60 -1.54 -10.61
N PHE A 137 -9.37 -1.83 -11.89
CA PHE A 137 -8.02 -1.99 -12.46
C PHE A 137 -7.14 -0.74 -12.34
N SER A 138 -7.73 0.46 -12.28
CA SER A 138 -6.99 1.70 -12.02
C SER A 138 -6.31 1.74 -10.64
N GLN A 139 -6.72 0.89 -9.70
CA GLN A 139 -6.07 0.74 -8.38
C GLN A 139 -4.89 -0.23 -8.44
N ILE A 140 -4.83 -1.12 -9.44
CA ILE A 140 -3.71 -2.06 -9.67
C ILE A 140 -2.59 -1.31 -10.39
N SER A 141 -2.01 -0.32 -9.70
CA SER A 141 -0.91 0.49 -10.19
C SER A 141 0.44 -0.24 -10.03
N PHE A 142 1.46 0.23 -10.75
CA PHE A 142 2.84 -0.25 -10.55
C PHE A 142 3.27 -0.12 -9.09
N LEU A 143 3.02 1.04 -8.47
CA LEU A 143 3.29 1.29 -7.04
C LEU A 143 2.70 0.19 -6.16
N HIS A 144 1.43 -0.14 -6.36
CA HIS A 144 0.72 -1.15 -5.58
C HIS A 144 1.34 -2.54 -5.75
N VAL A 145 1.45 -3.03 -6.99
CA VAL A 145 1.94 -4.39 -7.24
C VAL A 145 3.41 -4.54 -6.85
N TYR A 146 4.25 -3.53 -7.13
CA TYR A 146 5.65 -3.50 -6.72
C TYR A 146 5.78 -3.58 -5.20
N HIS A 147 5.05 -2.73 -4.47
CA HIS A 147 5.09 -2.70 -3.01
C HIS A 147 4.66 -4.03 -2.41
N HIS A 148 3.48 -4.54 -2.78
CA HIS A 148 2.94 -5.75 -2.17
C HIS A 148 3.82 -6.99 -2.47
N THR A 149 4.37 -7.10 -3.68
CA THR A 149 5.29 -8.19 -4.03
C THR A 149 6.63 -8.03 -3.32
N GLY A 150 7.20 -6.82 -3.33
CA GLY A 150 8.49 -6.51 -2.72
C GLY A 150 8.49 -6.68 -1.20
N MET A 151 7.42 -6.26 -0.51
CA MET A 151 7.29 -6.42 0.94
C MET A 151 7.21 -7.89 1.34
N VAL A 152 6.50 -8.74 0.61
CA VAL A 152 6.48 -10.18 0.90
C VAL A 152 7.87 -10.80 0.77
N MET A 153 8.61 -10.47 -0.30
CA MET A 153 9.98 -10.99 -0.49
C MET A 153 10.95 -10.48 0.58
N LEU A 154 10.89 -9.18 0.89
CA LEU A 154 11.79 -8.54 1.84
C LEU A 154 11.56 -9.04 3.26
N ILE A 155 10.29 -9.18 3.67
CA ILE A 155 9.95 -9.68 5.01
C ILE A 155 10.17 -11.20 5.11
N TRP A 156 10.00 -11.97 4.03
CA TRP A 156 10.43 -13.36 3.99
C TRP A 156 11.94 -13.49 4.27
N GLY A 157 12.77 -12.66 3.63
CA GLY A 157 14.20 -12.59 3.95
C GLY A 157 14.47 -12.15 5.39
N GLY A 158 13.69 -11.17 5.89
CA GLY A 158 13.77 -10.72 7.28
C GLY A 158 13.52 -11.83 8.30
N ILE A 159 12.40 -12.57 8.19
CA ILE A 159 12.10 -13.66 9.13
C ILE A 159 13.06 -14.86 8.97
N THR A 160 13.54 -15.11 7.76
CA THR A 160 14.41 -16.26 7.48
C THR A 160 15.82 -16.06 8.01
N TYR A 161 16.37 -14.85 7.90
CA TYR A 161 17.78 -14.59 8.23
C TYR A 161 17.96 -13.75 9.49
N LEU A 162 17.00 -12.89 9.82
CA LEU A 162 17.18 -11.80 10.78
C LEU A 162 15.89 -11.54 11.58
N PRO A 163 15.30 -12.54 12.25
CA PRO A 163 14.03 -12.37 12.93
C PRO A 163 14.19 -11.60 14.25
N GLY A 164 14.30 -10.27 14.16
CA GLY A 164 14.46 -9.39 15.31
C GLY A 164 15.32 -8.16 15.06
N GLY A 165 15.62 -7.43 16.13
CA GLY A 165 16.56 -6.31 16.12
C GLY A 165 16.10 -5.07 15.36
N HIS A 166 17.07 -4.26 14.93
CA HIS A 166 16.86 -2.91 14.39
C HIS A 166 15.88 -2.86 13.20
N GLY A 167 15.87 -3.87 12.33
CA GLY A 167 14.98 -3.93 11.16
C GLY A 167 13.49 -4.03 11.49
N THR A 168 13.13 -4.50 12.68
CA THR A 168 11.72 -4.63 13.10
C THR A 168 11.02 -3.30 13.32
N SER A 169 11.77 -2.18 13.40
CA SER A 169 11.20 -0.82 13.50
C SER A 169 10.32 -0.50 12.30
N VAL A 170 10.69 -0.97 11.11
CA VAL A 170 9.90 -0.80 9.89
C VAL A 170 8.54 -1.49 10.05
N GLY A 171 8.54 -2.70 10.61
CA GLY A 171 7.31 -3.44 10.90
C GLY A 171 6.43 -2.74 11.94
N LEU A 172 7.02 -2.18 13.00
CA LEU A 172 6.32 -1.40 14.03
C LEU A 172 5.59 -0.18 13.41
N ILE A 173 6.33 0.69 12.72
CA ILE A 173 5.78 1.92 12.15
C ILE A 173 4.77 1.58 11.05
N ASN A 174 5.06 0.59 10.20
CA ASN A 174 4.14 0.15 9.15
C ASN A 174 2.82 -0.39 9.72
N SER A 175 2.87 -1.18 10.80
CA SER A 175 1.67 -1.75 11.41
C SER A 175 0.75 -0.66 11.95
N PHE A 176 1.29 0.37 12.60
CA PHE A 176 0.50 1.55 13.01
C PHE A 176 -0.19 2.23 11.83
N VAL A 177 0.53 2.46 10.74
CA VAL A 177 -0.01 3.12 9.55
C VAL A 177 -1.05 2.24 8.86
N HIS A 178 -0.86 0.92 8.86
CA HIS A 178 -1.83 -0.04 8.33
C HIS A 178 -3.11 -0.08 9.17
N VAL A 179 -3.05 0.08 10.50
CA VAL A 179 -4.25 0.28 11.33
C VAL A 179 -5.05 1.47 10.81
N VAL A 180 -4.40 2.62 10.58
CA VAL A 180 -5.06 3.83 10.06
C VAL A 180 -5.61 3.62 8.65
N MET A 181 -4.82 3.01 7.76
CA MET A 181 -5.19 2.77 6.36
C MET A 181 -6.39 1.82 6.24
N TYR A 182 -6.36 0.66 6.90
CA TYR A 182 -7.44 -0.31 6.84
C TYR A 182 -8.69 0.18 7.57
N SER A 183 -8.54 0.95 8.65
CA SER A 183 -9.67 1.66 9.28
C SER A 183 -10.32 2.64 8.29
N TYR A 184 -9.52 3.40 7.54
CA TYR A 184 -10.03 4.28 6.50
C TYR A 184 -10.78 3.48 5.40
N TYR A 185 -10.20 2.38 4.91
CA TYR A 185 -10.87 1.54 3.90
C TYR A 185 -12.19 0.95 4.40
N LEU A 186 -12.23 0.44 5.64
CA LEU A 186 -13.45 0.00 6.30
C LEU A 186 -14.51 1.12 6.34
N LEU A 187 -14.13 2.31 6.81
CA LEU A 187 -15.02 3.46 6.89
C LEU A 187 -15.56 3.89 5.52
N THR A 188 -14.77 3.80 4.45
CA THR A 188 -15.26 4.14 3.09
C THR A 188 -16.29 3.17 2.54
N ILE A 189 -16.38 1.95 3.09
CA ILE A 189 -17.38 0.96 2.71
C ILE A 189 -18.65 1.14 3.55
N VAL A 190 -18.50 1.31 4.87
CA VAL A 190 -19.64 1.45 5.81
C VAL A 190 -20.33 2.81 5.66
N PHE A 191 -19.55 3.87 5.47
CA PHE A 191 -20.05 5.24 5.35
C PHE A 191 -19.70 5.82 3.98
N PRO A 192 -20.60 5.71 2.99
CA PRO A 192 -20.36 6.26 1.65
C PRO A 192 -20.03 7.75 1.64
N GLN A 193 -20.47 8.51 2.65
CA GLN A 193 -20.16 9.93 2.76
C GLN A 193 -18.65 10.20 3.00
N VAL A 194 -17.96 9.32 3.74
CA VAL A 194 -16.51 9.43 3.97
C VAL A 194 -15.72 9.18 2.69
N LYS A 195 -16.22 8.33 1.80
CA LYS A 195 -15.63 8.04 0.49
C LYS A 195 -15.47 9.29 -0.39
N TYR A 196 -16.37 10.26 -0.26
CA TYR A 196 -16.33 11.52 -1.02
C TYR A 196 -15.43 12.59 -0.39
N SER A 197 -15.00 12.40 0.87
CA SER A 197 -14.09 13.34 1.52
C SER A 197 -12.64 13.11 1.05
N LEU A 198 -12.24 13.86 0.04
CA LEU A 198 -10.85 13.89 -0.46
C LEU A 198 -9.82 14.30 0.61
N ARG A 199 -10.26 14.99 1.67
CA ARG A 199 -9.40 15.45 2.78
C ARG A 199 -8.81 14.28 3.56
N TRP A 200 -9.62 13.29 3.93
CA TRP A 200 -9.16 12.12 4.69
C TRP A 200 -8.19 11.27 3.88
N LYS A 201 -8.46 11.05 2.60
CA LYS A 201 -7.56 10.33 1.70
C LYS A 201 -6.17 10.98 1.63
N LYS A 202 -6.12 12.31 1.59
CA LYS A 202 -4.89 13.09 1.61
C LYS A 202 -4.09 12.85 2.90
N TYR A 203 -4.74 12.93 4.06
CA TYR A 203 -4.07 12.69 5.36
C TYR A 203 -3.52 11.27 5.50
N VAL A 204 -4.26 10.26 5.06
CA VAL A 204 -3.75 8.87 5.04
C VAL A 204 -2.49 8.77 4.19
N THR A 205 -2.49 9.42 3.01
CA THR A 205 -1.30 9.43 2.12
C THR A 205 -0.12 10.17 2.79
N GLN A 206 -0.37 11.27 3.49
CA GLN A 206 0.68 12.02 4.20
C GLN A 206 1.31 11.22 5.33
N ILE A 207 0.51 10.49 6.10
CA ILE A 207 1.02 9.60 7.15
C ILE A 207 1.90 8.49 6.56
N GLN A 208 1.53 7.92 5.41
CA GLN A 208 2.37 6.94 4.69
C GLN A 208 3.70 7.54 4.22
N ILE A 209 3.72 8.78 3.72
CA ILE A 209 4.96 9.48 3.36
C ILE A 209 5.85 9.69 4.58
N ILE A 210 5.26 10.14 5.69
CA ILE A 210 5.99 10.34 6.96
C ILE A 210 6.56 9.01 7.46
N GLN A 211 5.81 7.90 7.37
CA GLN A 211 6.29 6.56 7.71
C GLN A 211 7.57 6.22 6.94
N PHE A 212 7.55 6.32 5.61
CA PHE A 212 8.74 5.98 4.81
C PHE A 212 9.92 6.90 5.12
N PHE A 213 9.67 8.20 5.33
CA PHE A 213 10.72 9.12 5.77
C PHE A 213 11.35 8.70 7.10
N LEU A 214 10.52 8.37 8.11
CA LEU A 214 11.01 7.90 9.41
C LEU A 214 11.78 6.58 9.28
N CYS A 215 11.31 5.64 8.45
CA CYS A 215 12.00 4.37 8.19
C CYS A 215 13.36 4.60 7.50
N VAL A 216 13.44 5.52 6.54
CA VAL A 216 14.69 5.90 5.86
C VAL A 216 15.69 6.48 6.86
N VAL A 217 15.26 7.40 7.72
CA VAL A 217 16.14 8.01 8.74
C VAL A 217 16.58 6.96 9.77
N HIS A 218 15.66 6.14 10.27
CA HIS A 218 15.93 5.16 11.31
C HIS A 218 16.84 4.02 10.81
N ILE A 219 16.57 3.44 9.65
CA ILE A 219 17.46 2.43 9.04
C ILE A 219 18.77 3.06 8.54
N GLY A 220 18.71 4.27 7.98
CA GLY A 220 19.88 5.00 7.51
C GLY A 220 20.86 5.36 8.63
N SER A 221 20.38 5.51 9.87
CA SER A 221 21.24 5.75 11.04
C SER A 221 22.33 4.69 11.22
N LEU A 222 22.08 3.44 10.83
CA LEU A 222 23.05 2.34 10.90
C LEU A 222 24.29 2.57 10.03
N VAL A 223 24.21 3.41 8.99
CA VAL A 223 25.37 3.78 8.15
C VAL A 223 26.38 4.61 8.94
N PHE A 224 25.88 5.40 9.89
CA PHE A 224 26.68 6.36 10.67
C PHE A 224 27.18 5.79 12.00
N ILE A 225 26.76 4.57 12.38
CA ILE A 225 27.16 3.91 13.62
C ILE A 225 28.14 2.79 13.28
N PRO A 226 29.47 3.02 13.38
CA PRO A 226 30.46 2.02 12.98
C PRO A 226 30.41 0.78 13.88
N ASP A 227 30.28 0.91 15.20
CA ASP A 227 30.40 -0.24 16.11
C ASP A 227 29.08 -0.99 16.35
N CYS A 228 28.23 -1.05 15.32
CA CYS A 228 26.94 -1.71 15.42
C CYS A 228 27.02 -3.23 15.15
N ALA A 229 26.54 -4.02 16.12
CA ALA A 229 26.44 -5.48 15.99
C ALA A 229 25.30 -5.95 15.07
N TYR A 230 24.44 -5.05 14.60
CA TYR A 230 23.40 -5.37 13.62
C TYR A 230 24.00 -5.52 12.21
N PRO A 231 23.64 -6.56 11.43
CA PRO A 231 24.27 -6.82 10.13
C PRO A 231 24.09 -5.67 9.13
N ARG A 232 25.20 -5.09 8.68
CA ARG A 232 25.18 -3.91 7.78
C ARG A 232 24.63 -4.16 6.39
N TRP A 233 24.76 -5.39 5.88
CA TRP A 233 24.25 -5.73 4.55
C TRP A 233 22.74 -5.52 4.45
N VAL A 234 22.00 -5.58 5.57
CA VAL A 234 20.55 -5.31 5.62
C VAL A 234 20.23 -3.92 5.13
N VAL A 235 21.08 -2.94 5.46
CA VAL A 235 20.91 -1.55 5.02
C VAL A 235 20.93 -1.47 3.50
N THR A 236 21.77 -2.27 2.82
CA THR A 236 21.85 -2.28 1.34
C THR A 236 20.58 -2.78 0.66
N VAL A 237 19.68 -3.45 1.39
CA VAL A 237 18.39 -3.93 0.88
C VAL A 237 17.23 -3.06 1.37
N PHE A 238 17.15 -2.82 2.69
CA PHE A 238 16.03 -2.12 3.31
C PHE A 238 16.04 -0.62 3.01
N LEU A 239 17.20 0.02 2.99
CA LEU A 239 17.27 1.47 2.76
C LEU A 239 16.88 1.84 1.32
N PRO A 240 17.40 1.19 0.25
CA PRO A 240 16.95 1.47 -1.11
C PRO A 240 15.46 1.20 -1.31
N GLN A 241 14.92 0.12 -0.73
CA GLN A 241 13.48 -0.16 -0.83
C GLN A 241 12.63 0.94 -0.20
N ASN A 242 12.95 1.39 1.02
CA ASN A 242 12.21 2.45 1.69
C ASN A 242 12.34 3.79 0.95
N LEU A 243 13.52 4.11 0.42
CA LEU A 243 13.75 5.32 -0.37
C LEU A 243 12.94 5.29 -1.68
N PHE A 244 12.95 4.16 -2.38
CA PHE A 244 12.18 4.00 -3.61
C PHE A 244 10.68 4.15 -3.35
N MET A 245 10.17 3.53 -2.27
CA MET A 245 8.78 3.69 -1.85
C MET A 245 8.43 5.14 -1.50
N LEU A 246 9.31 5.84 -0.78
CA LEU A 246 9.14 7.27 -0.48
C LEU A 246 8.99 8.09 -1.75
N VAL A 247 9.86 7.89 -2.75
CA VAL A 247 9.81 8.59 -4.04
C VAL A 247 8.49 8.32 -4.75
N LEU A 248 8.05 7.06 -4.84
CA LEU A 248 6.80 6.72 -5.52
C LEU A 248 5.56 7.31 -4.82
N PHE A 249 5.54 7.35 -3.48
CA PHE A 249 4.44 7.97 -2.73
C PHE A 249 4.43 9.49 -2.87
N VAL A 250 5.60 10.14 -2.90
CA VAL A 250 5.72 11.57 -3.16
C VAL A 250 5.26 11.91 -4.58
N ASP A 251 5.68 11.13 -5.58
CA ASP A 251 5.22 11.28 -6.96
C ASP A 251 3.69 11.12 -7.08
N PHE A 252 3.14 10.08 -6.46
CA PHE A 252 1.69 9.87 -6.38
C PHE A 252 0.98 11.06 -5.73
N TYR A 253 1.53 11.59 -4.63
CA TYR A 253 0.96 12.72 -3.91
C TYR A 253 0.97 14.01 -4.76
N ILE A 254 2.09 14.30 -5.42
CA ILE A 254 2.23 15.45 -6.31
C ILE A 254 1.21 15.35 -7.46
N LYS A 255 1.15 14.21 -8.15
CA LYS A 255 0.24 13.99 -9.29
C LYS A 255 -1.24 14.07 -8.88
N THR A 256 -1.59 13.51 -7.72
CA THR A 256 -3.00 13.39 -7.29
C THR A 256 -3.54 14.65 -6.60
N TYR A 257 -2.71 15.35 -5.81
CA TYR A 257 -3.18 16.41 -4.92
C TYR A 257 -2.63 17.81 -5.26
N ILE A 258 -1.48 17.91 -5.92
CA ILE A 258 -0.86 19.21 -6.26
C ILE A 258 -1.13 19.56 -7.73
N LYS A 259 -0.75 18.68 -8.66
CA LYS A 259 -0.84 18.88 -10.11
C LYS A 259 -2.22 18.58 -10.69
N LYS A 260 -3.31 18.71 -9.92
CA LYS A 260 -4.66 18.51 -10.48
C LYS A 260 -4.83 19.42 -11.70
N PRO A 261 -5.14 18.88 -12.90
CA PRO A 261 -5.48 19.74 -14.01
C PRO A 261 -6.69 20.59 -13.59
N LYS A 262 -6.62 21.90 -13.81
CA LYS A 262 -7.82 22.73 -13.78
C LYS A 262 -8.78 22.10 -14.79
N GLU A 263 -9.92 21.60 -14.34
CA GLU A 263 -11.02 21.32 -15.27
C GLU A 263 -11.36 22.66 -15.93
N ASN A 264 -10.91 22.85 -17.17
CA ASN A 264 -11.44 23.91 -18.02
C ASN A 264 -12.84 23.44 -18.42
N ILE A 265 -13.83 23.77 -17.59
CA ILE A 265 -15.22 23.64 -17.98
C ILE A 265 -15.49 24.81 -18.92
N LEU A 266 -15.49 24.52 -20.22
CA LEU A 266 -16.02 25.44 -21.21
C LEU A 266 -17.54 25.29 -21.18
N VAL A 267 -18.20 26.38 -20.80
CA VAL A 267 -19.66 26.51 -20.81
C VAL A 267 -20.02 27.27 -22.08
N ILE A 268 -20.60 26.60 -23.06
CA ILE A 268 -21.13 27.27 -24.26
C ILE A 268 -22.64 27.46 -24.03
N SER A 269 -23.08 28.71 -23.94
CA SER A 269 -24.50 29.07 -23.93
C SER A 269 -24.91 29.51 -25.34
N THR A 270 -25.78 28.74 -25.99
CA THR A 270 -26.45 29.17 -27.23
C THR A 270 -27.77 29.86 -26.87
N LYS A 271 -27.89 31.15 -27.18
CA LYS A 271 -29.17 31.86 -27.12
C LYS A 271 -30.07 31.37 -28.26
N THR A 272 -31.07 30.56 -27.94
CA THR A 272 -32.26 30.38 -28.78
C THR A 272 -33.35 31.33 -28.28
N ASN A 273 -33.86 32.18 -29.17
CA ASN A 273 -34.99 33.07 -28.87
C ASN A 273 -36.19 32.25 -28.40
N GLY A 274 -36.47 32.28 -27.09
CA GLY A 274 -37.60 31.60 -26.46
C GLY A 274 -37.19 30.54 -25.43
N THR A 275 -37.07 30.98 -24.17
CA THR A 275 -37.27 30.24 -22.90
C THR A 275 -36.53 28.92 -22.60
N LYS A 276 -35.61 28.43 -23.44
CA LYS A 276 -34.71 27.32 -23.05
C LYS A 276 -33.26 27.61 -23.45
N GLU A 277 -32.41 27.89 -22.46
CA GLU A 277 -30.94 27.89 -22.62
C GLU A 277 -30.46 26.44 -22.54
N ASN A 278 -29.99 25.88 -23.66
CA ASN A 278 -29.24 24.63 -23.65
C ASN A 278 -27.78 24.96 -23.34
N ILE A 279 -27.30 24.51 -22.19
CA ILE A 279 -25.90 24.64 -21.79
C ILE A 279 -25.20 23.31 -22.06
N GLU A 280 -24.29 23.31 -23.03
CA GLU A 280 -23.40 22.18 -23.24
C GLU A 280 -22.11 22.38 -22.43
N CYS A 281 -21.88 21.50 -21.47
CA CYS A 281 -20.66 21.47 -20.69
C CYS A 281 -19.66 20.53 -21.35
N TYR A 282 -18.49 21.05 -21.71
CA TYR A 282 -17.38 20.26 -22.22
C TYR A 282 -16.34 20.06 -21.11
N SER A 283 -15.86 18.83 -20.96
CA SER A 283 -14.72 18.49 -20.11
C SER A 283 -13.66 17.84 -21.00
N ASN A 284 -12.48 18.46 -21.11
CA ASN A 284 -11.36 17.95 -21.92
C ASN A 284 -11.74 17.60 -23.38
N ASN A 285 -12.51 18.46 -24.06
CA ASN A 285 -12.98 18.28 -25.44
C ASN A 285 -13.84 17.03 -25.71
N GLU A 286 -14.27 16.31 -24.68
CA GLU A 286 -15.29 15.28 -24.77
C GLU A 286 -16.63 15.83 -24.27
N LYS A 287 -17.71 15.54 -25.00
CA LYS A 287 -19.07 15.93 -24.61
C LYS A 287 -19.45 15.13 -23.36
N THR A 288 -19.36 15.75 -22.18
CA THR A 288 -19.97 15.20 -20.98
C THR A 288 -21.48 15.29 -21.16
N GLY A 289 -22.10 14.15 -21.51
CA GLY A 289 -23.51 14.07 -21.89
C GLY A 289 -24.47 14.79 -20.94
N ASP A 290 -25.63 15.16 -21.48
CA ASP A 290 -26.71 15.99 -20.91
C ASP A 290 -26.79 15.99 -19.38
N LEU A 291 -25.92 16.77 -18.75
CA LEU A 291 -25.96 17.06 -17.33
C LEU A 291 -26.94 18.20 -17.16
N GLN A 292 -28.11 17.93 -16.56
CA GLN A 292 -29.04 18.99 -16.19
C GLN A 292 -28.45 19.82 -15.04
N PHE A 293 -28.27 21.11 -15.29
CA PHE A 293 -27.91 22.12 -14.29
C PHE A 293 -29.08 23.09 -14.14
N HIS A 294 -29.32 23.56 -12.91
CA HIS A 294 -30.11 24.76 -12.68
C HIS A 294 -29.19 25.98 -12.85
N VAL A 295 -29.63 26.96 -13.63
CA VAL A 295 -28.81 28.09 -14.04
C VAL A 295 -29.44 29.35 -13.45
N ASP A 296 -28.76 29.97 -12.49
CA ASP A 296 -29.18 31.27 -11.96
C ASP A 296 -28.22 32.33 -12.52
N ARG A 297 -28.76 33.33 -13.23
CA ARG A 297 -27.95 34.43 -13.77
C ARG A 297 -27.68 35.42 -12.63
N ILE A 298 -26.41 35.63 -12.27
CA ILE A 298 -26.01 36.55 -11.19
C ILE A 298 -25.83 37.97 -11.75
N ASP A 299 -25.16 38.09 -12.90
CA ASP A 299 -24.87 39.36 -13.58
C ASP A 299 -24.51 39.09 -15.06
N ASP A 300 -24.41 40.12 -15.90
CA ASP A 300 -24.10 40.00 -17.34
C ASP A 300 -22.76 39.30 -17.63
N SER A 301 -21.89 39.16 -16.64
CA SER A 301 -20.58 38.49 -16.73
C SER A 301 -20.47 37.15 -15.98
N LYS A 302 -21.52 36.70 -15.26
CA LYS A 302 -21.43 35.53 -14.37
C LYS A 302 -22.72 34.70 -14.34
N LEU A 303 -22.56 33.39 -14.54
CA LEU A 303 -23.62 32.38 -14.38
C LEU A 303 -23.33 31.50 -13.16
N LEU A 304 -24.35 31.28 -12.32
CA LEU A 304 -24.34 30.27 -11.27
C LEU A 304 -24.87 28.96 -11.85
N LEU A 305 -24.07 27.89 -11.77
CA LEU A 305 -24.50 26.55 -12.16
C LEU A 305 -24.71 25.70 -10.90
N ARG A 306 -25.95 25.35 -10.61
CA ARG A 306 -26.34 24.40 -9.57
C ARG A 306 -26.56 23.03 -10.18
N LYS A 307 -25.65 22.09 -9.88
CA LYS A 307 -25.83 20.69 -10.26
C LYS A 307 -26.83 20.05 -9.32
N VAL A 308 -27.79 19.29 -9.85
CA VAL A 308 -28.91 18.68 -9.09
C VAL A 308 -28.46 17.79 -7.92
N ASN A 309 -27.17 17.41 -7.79
CA ASN A 309 -26.68 16.59 -6.68
C ASN A 309 -25.19 16.79 -6.28
N GLN A 310 -24.53 17.93 -6.57
CA GLN A 310 -23.18 18.21 -6.05
C GLN A 310 -22.77 19.70 -6.15
N SER A 311 -21.86 20.12 -5.27
CA SER A 311 -21.26 21.46 -5.06
C SER A 311 -21.44 22.54 -6.15
N GLU A 312 -21.82 23.74 -5.71
CA GLU A 312 -21.90 24.97 -6.52
C GLU A 312 -20.58 25.24 -7.26
N LYS A 313 -20.66 25.47 -8.58
CA LYS A 313 -19.53 25.91 -9.40
C LYS A 313 -19.86 27.26 -10.02
N TYR A 314 -18.94 28.21 -9.90
CA TYR A 314 -19.02 29.51 -10.55
C TYR A 314 -18.28 29.44 -11.88
N CYS A 315 -18.94 29.77 -12.99
CA CYS A 315 -18.31 29.91 -14.29
C CYS A 315 -18.29 31.39 -14.69
N LYS A 316 -17.15 31.85 -15.20
CA LYS A 316 -17.02 33.15 -15.86
C LYS A 316 -17.36 32.93 -17.33
N VAL A 317 -18.26 33.77 -17.86
CA VAL A 317 -18.58 33.78 -19.30
C VAL A 317 -17.40 34.35 -20.07
#